data_AF-W2SHA1-F1
#
_entry.id   AF-W2SHA1-F1
#
_cell.length_a   1.000
_cell.length_b   1.000
_cell.length_c   1.000
_cell.angle_alpha   90.00
_cell.angle_beta   90.00
_cell.angle_gamma   90.00
#
_symmetry.space_group_name_H-M   'P 1'
#
loop_
_entity.id
_entity.type
_entity.pdbx_description
1 polymer ?
#
loop_
_entity_poly.entity_id
_entity_poly.type
_entity_poly.pdbx_seq_one_letter_code
_entity_poly.pdbx_strand_id
1 'polypeptide(L)'
;MASQFRKDVLREGDKTNYPKKGDRVTMHYTGWLYDPSQPNNRGNKFDSSVDKGTPFEVPIGVGRVIQGWDQGVPQMSLGEKAVLTIPGNMAYGER
;
A
#
# COMPACT_ATOMS: atom_id res chain seq x y z
N MET A 1 14.91 10.81 9.29
CA MET A 1 15.32 9.40 9.49
C MET A 1 14.08 8.65 9.97
N ALA A 2 13.22 7.97 9.20
CA ALA A 2 13.28 7.39 7.87
C ALA A 2 12.36 8.12 6.88
N SER A 3 12.87 8.40 5.69
CA SER A 3 12.16 9.06 4.59
C SER A 3 11.67 8.07 3.53
N GLN A 4 11.58 6.80 3.87
CA GLN A 4 11.29 5.71 2.94
C GLN A 4 10.35 4.69 3.59
N PHE A 5 9.40 4.18 2.81
CA PHE A 5 8.57 3.04 3.19
C PHE A 5 9.33 1.73 3.00
N ARG A 6 8.88 0.66 3.67
CA ARG A 6 9.36 -0.71 3.44
C ARG A 6 8.32 -1.51 2.68
N LYS A 7 8.74 -2.32 1.69
CA LYS A 7 7.89 -3.28 0.97
C LYS A 7 8.36 -4.70 1.28
N ASP A 8 7.46 -5.52 1.81
CA ASP A 8 7.67 -6.95 2.07
C ASP A 8 6.72 -7.75 1.16
N VAL A 9 7.26 -8.49 0.18
CA VAL A 9 6.46 -9.26 -0.78
C VAL A 9 5.96 -10.56 -0.12
N LEU A 10 4.65 -10.77 -0.12
CA LEU A 10 4.00 -11.99 0.40
C LEU A 10 3.71 -13.01 -0.70
N ARG A 11 3.38 -12.51 -1.90
CA ARG A 11 3.20 -13.31 -3.11
C ARG A 11 3.68 -12.49 -4.29
N GLU A 12 4.56 -13.10 -5.07
CA GLU A 12 5.08 -12.50 -6.30
C GLU A 12 3.96 -12.24 -7.30
N GLY A 13 4.08 -11.14 -8.04
CA GLY A 13 3.29 -10.91 -9.24
C GLY A 13 4.00 -11.44 -10.49
N ASP A 14 3.63 -10.93 -11.65
CA ASP A 14 4.17 -11.36 -12.94
C ASP A 14 5.57 -10.80 -13.28
N LYS A 15 6.09 -9.91 -12.45
CA LYS A 15 7.39 -9.23 -12.61
C LYS A 15 7.58 -8.53 -13.97
N THR A 16 6.50 -8.27 -14.70
CA THR A 16 6.51 -7.77 -16.07
C THR A 16 5.65 -6.51 -16.18
N ASN A 17 4.45 -6.55 -15.64
CA ASN A 17 3.49 -5.46 -15.72
C ASN A 17 3.51 -4.65 -14.43
N TYR A 18 4.19 -3.50 -14.47
CA TYR A 18 4.23 -2.54 -13.37
C TYR A 18 3.39 -1.30 -13.73
N PRO A 19 2.57 -0.79 -12.80
CA PRO A 19 1.82 0.45 -13.02
C PRO A 19 2.75 1.64 -13.28
N LYS A 20 2.39 2.47 -14.25
CA LYS A 20 3.08 3.73 -14.54
C LYS A 20 2.30 4.91 -13.96
N LYS A 21 2.96 6.05 -13.84
CA LYS A 21 2.33 7.30 -13.40
C LYS A 21 1.12 7.64 -14.27
N GLY A 22 -0.04 7.79 -13.64
CA GLY A 22 -1.31 8.10 -14.30
C GLY A 22 -2.16 6.87 -14.66
N ASP A 23 -1.59 5.66 -14.59
CA ASP A 23 -2.36 4.43 -14.83
C ASP A 23 -3.43 4.25 -13.76
N ARG A 24 -4.56 3.70 -14.16
CA ARG A 24 -5.63 3.30 -13.24
C ARG A 24 -5.31 1.91 -12.71
N VAL A 25 -5.13 1.81 -11.39
CA VAL A 25 -4.92 0.54 -10.69
C VAL A 25 -6.21 0.10 -10.01
N THR A 26 -6.48 -1.20 -10.05
CA THR A 26 -7.56 -1.84 -9.31
C THR A 26 -6.92 -2.81 -8.33
N MET A 27 -7.15 -2.62 -7.03
CA MET A 27 -6.52 -3.45 -6.00
C MET A 27 -7.40 -3.65 -4.78
N HIS A 28 -7.17 -4.77 -4.10
CA HIS A 28 -7.63 -4.95 -2.73
C HIS A 28 -6.51 -4.61 -1.75
N TYR A 29 -6.88 -3.91 -0.69
CA TYR A 29 -6.06 -3.62 0.47
C TYR A 29 -6.83 -3.82 1.78
N THR A 30 -6.05 -3.94 2.85
CA THR A 30 -6.48 -3.75 4.23
C THR A 30 -5.42 -2.89 4.92
N GLY A 31 -5.85 -1.90 5.68
CA GLY A 31 -5.03 -0.94 6.41
C GLY A 31 -5.07 -1.21 7.91
N TRP A 32 -3.89 -1.25 8.52
CA TRP A 32 -3.70 -1.40 9.96
C TRP A 32 -2.79 -0.29 10.49
N LEU A 33 -3.03 0.16 11.72
CA LEU A 33 -2.05 0.93 12.46
C LEU A 33 -0.85 0.04 12.78
N TYR A 34 0.35 0.58 12.60
CA TYR A 34 1.58 -0.13 12.92
C TYR A 34 1.72 -0.24 14.44
N ASP A 35 1.89 -1.46 14.94
CA ASP A 35 2.12 -1.72 16.36
C ASP A 35 3.17 -2.83 16.51
N PRO A 36 4.41 -2.51 16.93
CA PRO A 36 5.48 -3.49 17.04
C PRO A 36 5.25 -4.53 18.15
N SER A 37 4.28 -4.30 19.05
CA SER A 37 3.90 -5.28 20.08
C SER A 37 2.97 -6.39 19.56
N GLN A 38 2.38 -6.20 18.38
CA GLN A 38 1.38 -7.11 17.82
C GLN A 38 1.97 -8.04 16.75
N PRO A 39 1.40 -9.24 16.54
CA PRO A 39 1.83 -10.14 15.48
C PRO A 39 1.84 -9.45 14.11
N ASN A 40 2.92 -9.64 13.36
CA ASN A 40 3.12 -9.03 12.03
C ASN A 40 3.11 -7.48 12.04
N ASN A 41 3.32 -6.86 13.21
CA ASN A 41 3.25 -5.42 13.44
C ASN A 41 1.90 -4.77 13.11
N ARG A 42 0.80 -5.54 13.16
CA ARG A 42 -0.55 -5.07 12.81
C ARG A 42 -1.39 -4.85 14.06
N GLY A 43 -1.54 -3.60 14.46
CA GLY A 43 -2.49 -3.17 15.48
C GLY A 43 -3.89 -3.03 14.90
N ASN A 44 -4.58 -1.95 15.29
CA ASN A 44 -5.98 -1.72 14.90
C ASN A 44 -6.13 -1.59 13.39
N LYS A 45 -7.01 -2.41 12.81
CA LYS A 45 -7.47 -2.26 11.43
C LYS A 45 -8.33 -0.99 11.33
N PHE A 46 -7.98 -0.09 10.42
CA PHE A 46 -8.74 1.16 10.22
C PHE A 46 -9.59 1.14 8.94
N ASP A 47 -9.21 0.36 7.92
CA ASP A 47 -9.97 0.25 6.68
C ASP A 47 -9.66 -1.05 5.91
N SER A 48 -10.58 -1.53 5.10
CA SER A 48 -10.42 -2.73 4.28
C SER A 48 -11.38 -2.73 3.10
N SER A 49 -10.84 -2.77 1.89
CA SER A 49 -11.63 -3.00 0.68
C SER A 49 -12.12 -4.46 0.58
N VAL A 50 -11.39 -5.40 1.18
CA VAL A 50 -11.75 -6.83 1.19
C VAL A 50 -13.03 -7.05 1.98
N ASP A 51 -13.15 -6.38 3.13
CA ASP A 51 -14.33 -6.49 3.99
C ASP A 51 -15.58 -5.90 3.31
N LYS A 52 -15.38 -4.88 2.47
CA LYS A 52 -16.43 -4.24 1.67
C LYS A 52 -16.78 -5.04 0.40
N GLY A 53 -16.01 -6.08 0.06
CA GLY A 53 -16.21 -6.93 -1.11
C GLY A 53 -16.02 -6.23 -2.46
N THR A 54 -15.59 -4.97 -2.49
CA THR A 54 -15.42 -4.18 -3.72
C THR A 54 -14.00 -3.66 -3.79
N PRO A 55 -13.28 -3.85 -4.91
CA PRO A 55 -11.90 -3.39 -5.05
C PRO A 55 -11.82 -1.86 -5.06
N PHE A 56 -10.66 -1.35 -4.70
CA PHE A 56 -10.35 0.07 -4.75
C PHE A 56 -9.72 0.40 -6.10
N GLU A 57 -10.24 1.43 -6.76
CA GLU A 57 -9.76 1.90 -8.06
C GLU A 57 -9.29 3.34 -7.98
N VAL A 58 -8.06 3.60 -8.43
CA VAL A 58 -7.47 4.94 -8.36
C VAL A 58 -6.41 5.13 -9.45
N PRO A 59 -6.23 6.35 -9.99
CA PRO A 59 -5.03 6.68 -10.74
C PRO A 59 -3.82 6.77 -9.79
N ILE A 60 -2.69 6.15 -10.15
CA ILE A 60 -1.51 6.05 -9.27
C ILE A 60 -0.39 7.03 -9.66
N GLY A 61 0.37 7.50 -8.68
CA GLY A 61 1.55 8.36 -8.88
C GLY A 61 1.21 9.81 -9.22
N VAL A 62 -0.03 10.24 -8.91
CA VAL A 62 -0.58 11.54 -9.30
C VAL A 62 -1.13 12.35 -8.11
N GLY A 63 -0.78 11.98 -6.88
CA GLY A 63 -1.18 12.68 -5.66
C GLY A 63 -2.62 12.43 -5.24
N ARG A 64 -3.20 11.28 -5.61
CA ARG A 64 -4.59 10.92 -5.30
C ARG A 64 -4.73 9.97 -4.11
N VAL A 65 -3.62 9.40 -3.65
CA VAL A 65 -3.49 8.58 -2.45
C VAL A 65 -2.32 9.09 -1.62
N ILE A 66 -2.11 8.52 -0.43
CA ILE A 66 -0.95 8.82 0.39
C ILE A 66 0.36 8.59 -0.38
N GLN A 67 1.38 9.38 -0.09
CA GLN A 67 2.67 9.34 -0.80
C GLN A 67 3.31 7.95 -0.79
N GLY A 68 3.17 7.20 0.31
CA GLY A 68 3.67 5.83 0.40
C GLY A 68 3.04 4.87 -0.60
N TRP A 69 1.77 5.06 -0.97
CA TRP A 69 1.12 4.27 -2.01
C TRP A 69 1.52 4.74 -3.40
N ASP A 70 1.52 6.05 -3.62
CA ASP A 70 1.92 6.64 -4.89
C ASP A 70 3.34 6.26 -5.32
N GLN A 71 4.23 5.95 -4.36
CA GLN A 71 5.58 5.47 -4.61
C GLN A 71 5.73 3.94 -4.49
N GLY A 72 4.93 3.29 -3.64
CA GLY A 72 5.04 1.86 -3.37
C GLY A 72 4.31 0.96 -4.37
N VAL A 73 3.10 1.33 -4.77
CA VAL A 73 2.27 0.54 -5.70
C VAL A 73 2.92 0.43 -7.09
N PRO A 74 3.56 1.46 -7.67
CA PRO A 74 4.29 1.32 -8.93
C PRO A 74 5.46 0.32 -8.89
N GLN A 75 5.94 -0.05 -7.69
CA GLN A 75 6.98 -1.07 -7.53
C GLN A 75 6.40 -2.48 -7.42
N MET A 76 5.08 -2.63 -7.47
CA MET A 76 4.39 -3.92 -7.43
C MET A 76 4.02 -4.33 -8.85
N SER A 77 4.25 -5.61 -9.16
CA SER A 77 3.83 -6.18 -10.44
C SER A 77 2.38 -6.67 -10.38
N LEU A 78 1.74 -6.84 -11.53
CA LEU A 78 0.37 -7.34 -11.61
C LEU A 78 0.25 -8.70 -10.90
N GLY A 79 -0.76 -8.82 -10.03
CA GLY A 79 -1.01 -10.02 -9.22
C GLY A 79 -0.21 -10.14 -7.93
N GLU A 80 0.75 -9.24 -7.68
CA GLU A 80 1.57 -9.19 -6.47
C GLU A 80 0.71 -8.90 -5.22
N LYS A 81 1.07 -9.56 -4.12
CA LYS A 81 0.56 -9.23 -2.79
C LYS A 81 1.74 -8.86 -1.91
N ALA A 82 1.73 -7.66 -1.35
CA ALA A 82 2.81 -7.16 -0.50
C ALA A 82 2.26 -6.44 0.74
N VAL A 83 3.13 -6.25 1.73
CA VAL A 83 2.92 -5.34 2.86
C VAL A 83 3.76 -4.09 2.64
N LEU A 84 3.12 -2.93 2.66
CA LEU A 84 3.80 -1.64 2.68
C LEU A 84 3.77 -1.09 4.11
N THR A 85 4.93 -0.98 4.74
CA THR A 85 5.09 -0.29 6.03
C THR A 85 5.46 1.16 5.74
N ILE A 86 4.53 2.09 6.00
CA ILE A 86 4.63 3.48 5.55
C ILE A 86 4.77 4.39 6.79
N PRO A 87 5.83 5.20 6.88
CA PRO A 87 5.98 6.15 7.97
C PRO A 87 4.93 7.27 7.90
N GLY A 88 4.58 7.85 9.05
CA GLY A 88 3.50 8.84 9.17
C GLY A 88 3.62 10.02 8.19
N ASN A 89 4.83 10.54 7.98
CA ASN A 89 5.11 11.63 7.03
C ASN A 89 4.81 11.29 5.55
N MET A 90 4.76 10.01 5.17
CA MET A 90 4.35 9.55 3.84
C MET A 90 2.89 9.02 3.82
N ALA A 91 2.21 9.11 4.96
CA ALA A 91 0.82 8.73 5.16
C ALA A 91 -0.03 9.97 5.51
N TYR A 92 -0.38 10.13 6.78
CA TYR A 92 -1.31 11.17 7.26
C TYR A 92 -0.65 12.23 8.17
N GLY A 93 0.69 12.24 8.26
CA GLY A 93 1.46 13.10 9.16
C GLY A 93 1.55 12.56 10.60
N GLU A 94 1.90 13.43 11.55
CA GLU A 94 2.02 13.14 12.99
C GLU A 94 0.65 13.11 13.72
N ARG A 95 -0.41 12.63 13.05
CA ARG A 95 -1.74 12.54 13.66
C ARG A 95 -1.87 11.37 14.63
#